data_AF-A0A849H9T4-F1
#
_entry.id   AF-A0A849H9T4-F1
#
_cell.length_a   1.000
_cell.length_b   1.000
_cell.length_c   1.000
_cell.angle_alpha   90.00
_cell.angle_beta   90.00
_cell.angle_gamma   90.00
#
_symmetry.space_group_name_H-M   'P 1'
#
loop_
_entity.id
_entity.type
_entity.pdbx_description
1 polymer ?
#
loop_
_entity_poly.entity_id
_entity_poly.type
_entity_poly.pdbx_seq_one_letter_code
_entity_poly.pdbx_strand_id
1 'polypeptide(L)'
;MRISSLTCLGIALLMAGCGLSPEVVMLGPPGKEYEAVPPQDVWVFSGQERVLVKHQPLARISVKESVWDEGGTFEEDILYQLRYEAGKVGAQGIVLGENEHQSGGGPLDLPIPVWSATAIRFVGEEQESAASAARSAKEVGTIAVAPLAIPEDIPVHDSIVDGFIQDIFSELEGAGFHLLPFETWESIRSDVDPEPTESEMAERRAGQPPVPPKASGVIDPKTGLKATLSGDASEKRVVLALAQEYAVDAFLFPDIVGAQAYFEGDEARWDGIKQKVGDTRSTGAKILSGIANLILRGEDDFQEPDPEGWVWALSLAVTVENAIGARVYYGRGGIELLEGADFAGGVYFGDPGPEDYEVIEVPDKALFQKRSRLQRAVKLALESLLRGR
;
A
#
# COMPACT_ATOMS: atom_id res chain seq x y z
N MET A 1 -28.25 40.40 27.97
CA MET A 1 -26.92 39.82 28.18
C MET A 1 -26.29 39.68 26.79
N ARG A 2 -25.36 40.57 26.41
CA ARG A 2 -24.75 40.62 25.08
C ARG A 2 -23.45 39.82 25.13
N ILE A 3 -23.48 38.59 24.62
CA ILE A 3 -22.27 37.77 24.49
C ILE A 3 -21.52 38.25 23.24
N SER A 4 -20.23 38.48 23.46
CA SER A 4 -19.28 39.17 22.60
C SER A 4 -19.04 38.45 21.27
N SER A 5 -19.15 39.16 20.15
CA SER A 5 -18.81 38.67 18.80
C SER A 5 -17.30 38.57 18.55
N LEU A 6 -16.45 38.87 19.55
CA LEU A 6 -15.00 38.75 19.42
C LEU A 6 -14.48 37.31 19.63
N THR A 7 -15.24 36.42 20.26
CA THR A 7 -14.76 35.07 20.56
C THR A 7 -14.81 34.14 19.33
N CYS A 8 -15.75 34.35 18.42
CA CYS A 8 -15.85 33.55 17.18
C CYS A 8 -14.73 33.86 16.17
N LEU A 9 -14.16 35.09 16.18
CA LEU A 9 -13.06 35.46 15.27
C LEU A 9 -11.72 34.85 15.71
N GLY A 10 -11.54 34.58 17.01
CA GLY A 10 -10.33 33.93 17.53
C GLY A 10 -10.24 32.43 17.20
N ILE A 11 -11.38 31.74 17.12
CA ILE A 11 -11.44 30.31 16.79
C ILE A 11 -11.23 30.08 15.28
N ALA A 12 -11.77 30.96 14.42
CA ALA A 12 -11.57 30.86 12.98
C ALA A 12 -10.11 31.07 12.53
N LEU A 13 -9.30 31.82 13.30
CA LEU A 13 -7.88 32.05 13.00
C LEU A 13 -6.96 30.90 13.48
N LEU A 14 -7.42 30.08 14.43
CA LEU A 14 -6.71 28.87 14.86
C LEU A 14 -6.91 27.70 13.88
N MET A 15 -8.00 27.68 13.12
CA MET A 15 -8.29 26.64 12.12
C MET A 15 -7.58 26.87 10.77
N ALA A 16 -6.93 28.02 10.55
CA ALA A 16 -6.29 28.37 9.28
C ALA A 16 -4.84 27.85 9.12
N GLY A 17 -4.36 27.01 10.04
CA GLY A 17 -2.96 26.58 10.11
C GLY A 17 -2.70 25.08 9.90
N CYS A 18 -3.72 24.24 9.74
CA CYS A 18 -3.58 22.79 9.65
C CYS A 18 -3.52 22.32 8.19
N GLY A 19 -2.53 22.79 7.43
CA GLY A 19 -2.20 22.23 6.12
C GLY A 19 -1.03 21.25 6.23
N LEU A 20 -0.93 20.31 5.29
CA LEU A 20 0.26 19.47 5.12
C LEU A 20 1.51 20.35 5.13
N SER A 21 2.42 20.09 6.06
CA SER A 21 3.65 20.86 6.24
C SER A 21 4.85 20.03 5.78
N PRO A 22 5.23 20.13 4.49
CA PRO A 22 6.38 19.38 4.00
C PRO A 22 7.68 19.94 4.57
N GLU A 23 8.56 19.05 4.99
CA GLU A 23 9.96 19.33 5.31
C GLU A 23 10.85 18.80 4.19
N VAL A 24 11.72 19.65 3.64
CA VAL A 24 12.62 19.28 2.53
C VAL A 24 14.07 19.48 2.97
N VAL A 25 14.83 18.39 2.98
CA VAL A 25 16.25 18.35 3.33
C VAL A 25 17.06 18.04 2.08
N MET A 26 17.78 19.02 1.55
CA MET A 26 18.63 18.83 0.35
C MET A 26 19.80 17.88 0.64
N LEU A 27 19.99 16.88 -0.22
CA LEU A 27 21.11 15.91 -0.18
C LEU A 27 22.14 16.16 -1.31
N GLY A 28 21.73 16.88 -2.35
CA GLY A 28 22.59 17.25 -3.47
C GLY A 28 23.60 18.35 -3.14
N PRO A 29 24.58 18.61 -4.04
CA PRO A 29 25.58 19.65 -3.83
C PRO A 29 24.89 21.02 -3.66
N PRO A 30 25.26 21.80 -2.63
CA PRO A 30 24.63 23.09 -2.36
C PRO A 30 24.82 24.06 -3.52
N GLY A 31 23.79 24.86 -3.82
CA GLY A 31 23.84 25.95 -4.81
C GLY A 31 23.65 25.54 -6.26
N LYS A 32 23.30 24.28 -6.55
CA LYS A 32 22.92 23.86 -7.91
C LYS A 32 21.42 24.06 -8.11
N GLU A 33 21.06 24.95 -9.04
CA GLU A 33 19.68 25.10 -9.51
C GLU A 33 19.35 23.94 -10.46
N TYR A 34 18.24 23.26 -10.20
CA TYR A 34 17.70 22.21 -11.06
C TYR A 34 16.43 22.74 -11.72
N GLU A 35 16.22 22.41 -12.98
CA GLU A 35 14.95 22.70 -13.66
C GLU A 35 13.82 21.93 -12.99
N ALA A 36 12.73 22.63 -12.66
CA ALA A 36 11.59 22.02 -12.00
C ALA A 36 10.91 20.99 -12.90
N VAL A 37 10.52 19.86 -12.33
CA VAL A 37 9.77 18.80 -13.00
C VAL A 37 8.31 18.88 -12.53
N PRO A 38 7.32 18.85 -13.43
CA PRO A 38 5.91 18.80 -13.03
C PRO A 38 5.61 17.59 -12.13
N PRO A 39 4.75 17.70 -11.10
CA PRO A 39 4.49 16.60 -10.16
C PRO A 39 4.07 15.31 -10.86
N GLN A 40 3.24 15.41 -11.91
CA GLN A 40 2.77 14.28 -12.70
C GLN A 40 3.88 13.53 -13.46
N ASP A 41 5.04 14.16 -13.65
CA ASP A 41 6.22 13.58 -14.32
C ASP A 41 7.25 13.05 -13.31
N VAL A 42 7.01 13.21 -12.00
CA VAL A 42 7.81 12.61 -10.94
C VAL A 42 7.31 11.21 -10.64
N TRP A 43 8.11 10.19 -10.90
CA TRP A 43 7.77 8.78 -10.67
C TRP A 43 7.75 8.42 -9.19
N VAL A 44 6.88 7.50 -8.77
CA VAL A 44 6.84 6.99 -7.39
C VAL A 44 7.37 5.56 -7.37
N PHE A 45 8.31 5.30 -6.46
CA PHE A 45 8.88 3.97 -6.22
C PHE A 45 8.58 3.58 -4.76
N SER A 46 8.06 2.38 -4.55
CA SER A 46 7.65 1.83 -3.24
C SER A 46 8.82 1.50 -2.30
N GLY A 47 10.06 1.59 -2.80
CA GLY A 47 11.27 1.42 -2.01
C GLY A 47 12.51 1.54 -2.88
N GLN A 48 13.67 1.67 -2.26
CA GLN A 48 14.93 1.92 -2.98
C GLN A 48 15.29 0.73 -3.89
N GLU A 49 14.87 -0.45 -3.48
CA GLU A 49 14.96 -1.70 -4.19
C GLU A 49 14.16 -1.69 -5.50
N ARG A 50 13.06 -0.94 -5.59
CA ARG A 50 12.18 -0.95 -6.77
C ARG A 50 12.70 -0.08 -7.91
N VAL A 51 13.75 0.73 -7.68
CA VAL A 51 14.35 1.55 -8.75
C VAL A 51 15.31 0.71 -9.59
N LEU A 52 14.87 0.29 -10.79
CA LEU A 52 15.66 -0.56 -11.69
C LEU A 52 16.67 0.21 -12.57
N VAL A 53 16.71 1.53 -12.43
CA VAL A 53 17.63 2.42 -13.18
C VAL A 53 18.61 3.10 -12.23
N LYS A 54 19.79 3.43 -12.76
CA LYS A 54 20.80 4.21 -12.03
C LYS A 54 20.25 5.58 -11.69
N HIS A 55 20.42 5.94 -10.43
CA HIS A 55 19.88 7.19 -9.90
C HIS A 55 20.83 7.85 -8.91
N GLN A 56 20.63 9.14 -8.71
CA GLN A 56 21.30 9.97 -7.73
C GLN A 56 20.27 10.59 -6.78
N PRO A 57 20.43 10.46 -5.45
CA PRO A 57 19.57 11.16 -4.50
C PRO A 57 19.81 12.67 -4.52
N LEU A 58 18.73 13.45 -4.48
CA LEU A 58 18.74 14.91 -4.52
C LEU A 58 18.28 15.54 -3.20
N ALA A 59 17.25 14.98 -2.57
CA ALA A 59 16.68 15.50 -1.33
C ALA A 59 15.95 14.39 -0.55
N ARG A 60 15.81 14.54 0.76
CA ARG A 60 14.83 13.82 1.57
C ARG A 60 13.64 14.75 1.81
N ILE A 61 12.44 14.26 1.60
CA ILE A 61 11.18 15.00 1.76
C ILE A 61 10.37 14.25 2.80
N SER A 62 9.81 14.96 3.76
CA SER A 62 8.90 14.40 4.76
C SER A 62 7.61 15.19 4.76
N VAL A 63 6.47 14.52 4.78
CA VAL A 63 5.14 15.12 4.87
C VAL A 63 4.49 14.60 6.14
N LYS A 64 4.12 15.51 7.04
CA LYS A 64 3.40 15.19 8.27
C LYS A 64 1.90 15.20 7.99
N GLU A 65 1.23 14.12 8.37
CA GLU A 65 -0.22 14.04 8.29
C GLU A 65 -0.88 14.86 9.40
N SER A 66 -1.94 15.60 9.10
CA SER A 66 -2.74 16.27 10.13
C SER A 66 -3.76 15.31 10.71
N VAL A 67 -3.61 14.99 11.99
CA VAL A 67 -4.50 14.09 12.77
C VAL A 67 -5.95 14.59 12.87
N TRP A 68 -6.26 15.80 12.39
CA TRP A 68 -7.53 16.49 12.68
C TRP A 68 -8.49 16.62 11.49
N ASP A 69 -8.15 16.08 10.32
CA ASP A 69 -9.11 16.07 9.21
C ASP A 69 -10.01 14.83 9.35
N GLU A 70 -11.29 15.07 9.69
CA GLU A 70 -12.33 14.06 9.94
C GLU A 70 -12.60 13.09 8.75
N GLY A 71 -11.87 13.23 7.64
CA GLY A 71 -11.91 12.32 6.49
C GLY A 71 -10.70 11.38 6.34
N GLY A 72 -9.66 11.54 7.18
CA GLY A 72 -8.34 10.99 6.90
C GLY A 72 -7.70 11.67 5.68
N THR A 73 -6.38 11.76 5.63
CA THR A 73 -5.71 12.24 4.41
C THR A 73 -5.56 11.06 3.47
N PHE A 74 -6.03 11.19 2.22
CA PHE A 74 -5.87 10.11 1.27
C PHE A 74 -4.38 9.96 0.89
N GLU A 75 -3.89 8.72 0.76
CA GLU A 75 -2.52 8.43 0.30
C GLU A 75 -2.18 9.21 -0.98
N GLU A 76 -3.17 9.39 -1.88
CA GLU A 76 -3.02 10.16 -3.10
C GLU A 76 -2.62 11.64 -2.87
N ASP A 77 -3.18 12.29 -1.84
CA ASP A 77 -2.87 13.68 -1.51
C ASP A 77 -1.44 13.81 -0.96
N ILE A 78 -1.04 12.85 -0.12
CA ILE A 78 0.31 12.77 0.43
C ILE A 78 1.32 12.52 -0.69
N LEU A 79 1.04 11.56 -1.58
CA LEU A 79 1.88 11.27 -2.74
C LEU A 79 1.96 12.47 -3.69
N TYR A 80 0.85 13.17 -3.93
CA TYR A 80 0.86 14.40 -4.71
C TYR A 80 1.78 15.46 -4.08
N GLN A 81 1.69 15.65 -2.76
CA GLN A 81 2.53 16.62 -2.04
C GLN A 81 4.02 16.22 -2.10
N LEU A 82 4.35 14.94 -1.91
CA LEU A 82 5.73 14.43 -2.04
C LEU A 82 6.27 14.65 -3.45
N ARG A 83 5.49 14.34 -4.48
CA ARG A 83 5.85 14.57 -5.89
C ARG A 83 6.01 16.05 -6.20
N TYR A 84 5.16 16.91 -5.64
CA TYR A 84 5.21 18.35 -5.83
C TYR A 84 6.51 18.94 -5.28
N GLU A 85 6.90 18.58 -4.05
CA GLU A 85 8.17 19.04 -3.47
C GLU A 85 9.39 18.45 -4.19
N ALA A 86 9.33 17.18 -4.61
CA ALA A 86 10.38 16.55 -5.40
C ALA A 86 10.56 17.23 -6.78
N GLY A 87 9.46 17.60 -7.41
CA GLY A 87 9.44 18.33 -8.68
C GLY A 87 10.17 19.67 -8.59
N LYS A 88 10.00 20.42 -7.49
CA LYS A 88 10.70 21.70 -7.26
C LYS A 88 12.22 21.56 -7.20
N VAL A 89 12.73 20.42 -6.76
CA VAL A 89 14.18 20.14 -6.70
C VAL A 89 14.70 19.46 -7.97
N GLY A 90 13.87 19.37 -9.01
CA GLY A 90 14.21 18.79 -10.31
C GLY A 90 14.41 17.27 -10.28
N ALA A 91 13.77 16.60 -9.32
CA ALA A 91 13.74 15.15 -9.25
C ALA A 91 12.84 14.56 -10.34
N GLN A 92 13.22 13.39 -10.82
CA GLN A 92 12.45 12.61 -11.80
C GLN A 92 11.70 11.46 -11.13
N GLY A 93 12.03 11.14 -9.87
CA GLY A 93 11.28 10.20 -9.07
C GLY A 93 11.40 10.46 -7.59
N ILE A 94 10.57 9.80 -6.81
CA ILE A 94 10.64 9.68 -5.36
C ILE A 94 10.68 8.22 -4.98
N VAL A 95 11.55 7.89 -4.04
CA VAL A 95 11.62 6.58 -3.39
C VAL A 95 10.98 6.71 -2.03
N LEU A 96 9.84 6.07 -1.81
CA LEU A 96 9.19 6.06 -0.51
C LEU A 96 10.10 5.39 0.51
N GLY A 97 10.29 6.03 1.66
CA GLY A 97 10.95 5.46 2.82
C GLY A 97 9.96 4.70 3.70
N GLU A 98 10.47 4.06 4.74
CA GLU A 98 9.62 3.50 5.78
C GLU A 98 8.83 4.62 6.47
N ASN A 99 7.56 4.35 6.78
CA ASN A 99 6.71 5.28 7.51
C ASN A 99 7.20 5.38 8.95
N GLU A 100 7.68 6.56 9.34
CA GLU A 100 8.14 6.83 10.70
C GLU A 100 6.97 7.43 11.50
N HIS A 101 6.82 7.03 12.76
CA HIS A 101 5.89 7.69 13.69
C HIS A 101 6.67 8.68 14.55
N GLN A 102 6.29 9.95 14.51
CA GLN A 102 6.86 10.96 15.42
C GLN A 102 5.92 11.16 16.61
N SER A 103 6.49 11.26 17.82
CA SER A 103 5.74 11.73 18.99
C SER A 103 5.13 13.10 18.68
N GLY A 104 3.81 13.22 18.85
CA GLY A 104 3.07 14.43 18.52
C GLY A 104 3.40 15.63 19.41
N GLY A 105 4.10 15.42 20.53
CA GLY A 105 4.55 16.48 21.45
C GLY A 105 3.42 17.28 22.09
N GLY A 106 2.17 16.86 21.88
CA GLY A 106 0.95 17.50 22.38
C GLY A 106 0.46 16.87 23.69
N PRO A 107 -0.62 17.42 24.29
CA PRO A 107 -1.17 16.94 25.56
C PRO A 107 -1.61 15.46 25.53
N LEU A 108 -1.93 14.95 24.35
CA LEU A 108 -2.34 13.57 24.12
C LEU A 108 -1.19 12.69 23.59
N ASP A 109 -0.05 13.29 23.23
CA ASP A 109 1.14 12.63 22.64
C ASP A 109 0.82 11.54 21.59
N LEU A 110 -0.22 11.79 20.78
CA LEU A 110 -0.60 10.84 19.74
C LEU A 110 0.52 10.76 18.69
N PRO A 111 0.88 9.55 18.25
CA PRO A 111 1.86 9.39 17.18
C PRO A 111 1.32 10.05 15.90
N ILE A 112 2.14 10.90 15.28
CA ILE A 112 1.82 11.51 14.00
C ILE A 112 2.53 10.70 12.91
N PRO A 113 1.81 10.11 11.95
CA PRO A 113 2.44 9.42 10.84
C PRO A 113 3.21 10.43 9.98
N VAL A 114 4.48 10.10 9.71
CA VAL A 114 5.37 10.90 8.87
C VAL A 114 5.74 10.07 7.65
N TRP A 115 5.27 10.53 6.50
CA TRP A 115 5.61 9.96 5.22
C TRP A 115 6.92 10.55 4.75
N SER A 116 7.91 9.70 4.49
CA SER A 116 9.22 10.16 4.01
C SER A 116 9.50 9.62 2.62
N ALA A 117 10.18 10.41 1.79
CA ALA A 117 10.63 9.98 0.48
C ALA A 117 11.98 10.59 0.14
N THR A 118 12.79 9.83 -0.62
CA THR A 118 14.03 10.33 -1.21
C THR A 118 13.76 10.74 -2.65
N ALA A 119 13.87 12.03 -2.94
CA ALA A 119 13.80 12.56 -4.29
C ALA A 119 15.06 12.16 -5.07
N ILE A 120 14.89 11.54 -6.23
CA ILE A 120 15.96 11.00 -7.06
C ILE A 120 15.94 11.56 -8.48
N ARG A 121 17.11 11.59 -9.12
CA ARG A 121 17.29 11.87 -10.54
C ARG A 121 17.97 10.69 -11.22
N PHE A 122 17.52 10.33 -12.41
CA PHE A 122 18.15 9.27 -13.20
C PHE A 122 19.47 9.77 -13.80
N VAL A 123 20.47 8.88 -13.91
CA VAL A 123 21.80 9.23 -14.41
C VAL A 123 22.24 8.32 -15.56
N GLY A 124 22.91 8.89 -16.56
CA GLY A 124 23.45 8.16 -17.73
C GLY A 124 22.49 8.09 -18.92
N GLU A 125 22.81 7.24 -19.90
CA GLU A 125 21.97 6.96 -21.09
C GLU A 125 20.58 6.41 -20.71
N GLU A 126 20.47 5.85 -19.51
CA GLU A 126 19.22 5.40 -18.89
C GLU A 126 18.20 6.53 -18.69
N GLN A 127 18.62 7.81 -18.69
CA GLN A 127 17.70 8.96 -18.59
C GLN A 127 16.79 9.06 -19.82
N GLU A 128 17.32 8.82 -21.03
CA GLU A 128 16.52 8.82 -22.26
C GLU A 128 15.63 7.59 -22.34
N SER A 129 16.14 6.43 -21.89
CA SER A 129 15.35 5.19 -21.80
C SER A 129 14.20 5.33 -20.80
N ALA A 130 14.44 5.87 -19.60
CA ALA A 130 13.43 6.12 -18.59
C ALA A 130 12.41 7.17 -19.06
N ALA A 131 12.84 8.24 -19.74
CA ALA A 131 11.95 9.22 -20.34
C ALA A 131 11.13 8.64 -21.51
N SER A 132 11.68 7.68 -22.26
CA SER A 132 10.97 6.96 -23.31
C SER A 132 9.97 5.96 -22.73
N ALA A 133 10.35 5.19 -21.71
CA ALA A 133 9.49 4.26 -20.98
C ALA A 133 8.34 5.01 -20.29
N ALA A 134 8.63 6.18 -19.71
CA ALA A 134 7.65 7.11 -19.16
C ALA A 134 6.59 7.54 -20.17
N ARG A 135 7.00 7.87 -21.40
CA ARG A 135 6.08 8.24 -22.49
C ARG A 135 5.30 7.03 -23.01
N SER A 136 5.94 5.86 -23.01
CA SER A 136 5.36 4.56 -23.38
C SER A 136 4.34 4.05 -22.36
N ALA A 137 4.40 4.48 -21.10
CA ALA A 137 3.46 4.05 -20.05
C ALA A 137 2.00 4.44 -20.36
N LYS A 138 1.76 5.30 -21.35
CA LYS A 138 0.42 5.62 -21.86
C LYS A 138 -0.15 4.53 -22.78
N GLU A 139 0.66 3.57 -23.18
CA GLU A 139 0.33 2.46 -24.08
C GLU A 139 0.69 1.10 -23.44
N VAL A 140 0.37 0.89 -22.15
CA VAL A 140 0.56 -0.43 -21.51
C VAL A 140 -0.32 -1.45 -22.23
N GLY A 141 0.28 -2.29 -23.08
CA GLY A 141 -0.40 -3.31 -23.87
C GLY A 141 -0.40 -4.66 -23.18
N THR A 142 0.77 -5.07 -22.68
CA THR A 142 1.01 -6.38 -22.07
C THR A 142 1.32 -6.26 -20.59
N ILE A 143 0.54 -6.95 -19.74
CA ILE A 143 0.69 -6.95 -18.29
C ILE A 143 1.05 -8.38 -17.81
N ALA A 144 2.12 -8.50 -17.04
CA ALA A 144 2.40 -9.71 -16.27
C ALA A 144 1.77 -9.60 -14.89
N VAL A 145 0.98 -10.59 -14.47
CA VAL A 145 0.33 -10.61 -13.16
C VAL A 145 1.12 -11.51 -12.22
N ALA A 146 1.60 -10.93 -11.12
CA ALA A 146 2.29 -11.64 -10.06
C ALA A 146 1.31 -12.49 -9.23
N PRO A 147 1.80 -13.49 -8.46
CA PRO A 147 0.98 -14.19 -7.47
C PRO A 147 0.33 -13.21 -6.49
N LEU A 148 -0.86 -13.57 -6.00
CA LEU A 148 -1.51 -12.84 -4.91
C LEU A 148 -0.66 -12.96 -3.65
N ALA A 149 -0.17 -11.82 -3.16
CA ALA A 149 0.46 -11.75 -1.86
C ALA A 149 -0.62 -11.81 -0.77
N ILE A 150 -0.35 -12.60 0.27
CA ILE A 150 -1.26 -12.83 1.40
C ILE A 150 -0.42 -12.80 2.68
N PRO A 151 -0.80 -11.99 3.68
CA PRO A 151 -0.19 -12.00 4.99
C PRO A 151 -0.20 -13.40 5.61
N GLU A 152 0.90 -13.80 6.24
CA GLU A 152 1.10 -15.15 6.79
C GLU A 152 0.07 -15.52 7.87
N ASP A 153 -0.52 -14.52 8.51
CA ASP A 153 -1.52 -14.63 9.57
C ASP A 153 -2.96 -14.78 9.06
N ILE A 154 -3.19 -14.65 7.74
CA ILE A 154 -4.52 -14.80 7.15
C ILE A 154 -4.67 -16.21 6.56
N PRO A 155 -5.53 -17.06 7.12
CA PRO A 155 -5.79 -18.38 6.56
C PRO A 155 -6.59 -18.25 5.26
N VAL A 156 -5.94 -18.44 4.12
CA VAL A 156 -6.56 -18.42 2.79
C VAL A 156 -6.40 -19.77 2.11
N HIS A 157 -7.50 -20.32 1.63
CA HIS A 157 -7.49 -21.54 0.82
C HIS A 157 -7.13 -21.21 -0.63
N ASP A 158 -6.34 -22.06 -1.30
CA ASP A 158 -5.95 -21.92 -2.72
C ASP A 158 -7.12 -21.51 -3.65
N SER A 159 -8.31 -22.09 -3.47
CA SER A 159 -9.50 -21.74 -4.27
C SER A 159 -9.93 -20.26 -4.20
N ILE A 160 -9.61 -19.55 -3.10
CA ILE A 160 -9.85 -18.11 -2.95
C ILE A 160 -8.80 -17.34 -3.77
N VAL A 161 -7.55 -17.76 -3.70
CA VAL A 161 -6.43 -17.19 -4.46
C VAL A 161 -6.70 -17.28 -5.95
N ASP A 162 -7.00 -18.50 -6.43
CA ASP A 162 -7.38 -18.75 -7.83
C ASP A 162 -8.58 -17.89 -8.24
N GLY A 163 -9.56 -17.75 -7.35
CA GLY A 163 -10.75 -16.94 -7.57
C GLY A 163 -10.45 -15.45 -7.76
N PHE A 164 -9.49 -14.87 -7.01
CA PHE A 164 -9.04 -13.49 -7.18
C PHE A 164 -8.27 -13.31 -8.49
N ILE A 165 -7.31 -14.19 -8.77
CA ILE A 165 -6.51 -14.12 -9.99
C ILE A 165 -7.41 -14.24 -11.22
N GLN A 166 -8.36 -15.16 -11.23
CA GLN A 166 -9.31 -15.31 -12.33
C GLN A 166 -10.15 -14.05 -12.57
N ASP A 167 -10.63 -13.40 -11.50
CA ASP A 167 -11.39 -12.14 -11.64
C ASP A 167 -10.52 -11.00 -12.17
N ILE A 168 -9.29 -10.87 -11.64
CA ILE A 168 -8.34 -9.85 -12.11
C ILE A 168 -8.08 -10.04 -13.60
N PHE A 169 -7.83 -11.27 -14.04
CA PHE A 169 -7.64 -11.59 -15.44
C PHE A 169 -8.88 -11.22 -16.27
N SER A 170 -10.06 -11.64 -15.82
CA SER A 170 -11.31 -11.37 -16.53
C SER A 170 -11.58 -9.88 -16.71
N GLU A 171 -11.33 -9.05 -15.69
CA GLU A 171 -11.55 -7.60 -15.77
C GLU A 171 -10.53 -6.92 -16.70
N LEU A 172 -9.25 -7.29 -16.63
CA LEU A 172 -8.20 -6.71 -17.46
C LEU A 172 -8.29 -7.15 -18.93
N GLU A 173 -8.55 -8.43 -19.21
CA GLU A 173 -8.80 -8.90 -20.57
C GLU A 173 -10.05 -8.23 -21.16
N GLY A 174 -11.10 -8.06 -20.35
CA GLY A 174 -12.31 -7.34 -20.73
C GLY A 174 -12.05 -5.87 -21.12
N ALA A 175 -11.04 -5.24 -20.53
CA ALA A 175 -10.57 -3.89 -20.88
C ALA A 175 -9.54 -3.87 -22.04
N GLY A 176 -9.22 -5.03 -22.62
CA GLY A 176 -8.35 -5.14 -23.80
C GLY A 176 -6.85 -5.16 -23.49
N PHE A 177 -6.46 -5.49 -22.26
CA PHE A 177 -5.06 -5.78 -21.94
C PHE A 177 -4.68 -7.20 -22.40
N HIS A 178 -3.43 -7.36 -22.85
CA HIS A 178 -2.83 -8.67 -23.06
C HIS A 178 -2.19 -9.13 -21.76
N LEU A 179 -2.61 -10.27 -21.23
CA LEU A 179 -2.07 -10.80 -19.98
C LEU A 179 -1.09 -11.93 -20.25
N LEU A 180 0.04 -11.93 -19.54
CA LEU A 180 0.85 -13.14 -19.45
C LEU A 180 0.18 -14.14 -18.51
N PRO A 181 0.07 -15.42 -18.92
CA PRO A 181 -0.42 -16.47 -18.04
C PRO A 181 0.43 -16.57 -16.77
N PHE A 182 -0.23 -16.82 -15.64
CA PHE A 182 0.42 -16.95 -14.34
C PHE A 182 1.53 -18.02 -14.33
N GLU A 183 1.35 -19.10 -15.08
CA GLU A 183 2.32 -20.18 -15.23
C GLU A 183 3.65 -19.68 -15.84
N THR A 184 3.60 -18.61 -16.63
CA THR A 184 4.81 -17.99 -17.19
C THR A 184 5.63 -17.32 -16.10
N TRP A 185 4.96 -16.65 -15.15
CA TRP A 185 5.62 -16.03 -14.00
C TRP A 185 6.32 -17.09 -13.15
N GLU A 186 5.60 -18.14 -12.79
CA GLU A 186 6.13 -19.24 -11.94
C GLU A 186 7.24 -20.03 -12.64
N SER A 187 7.16 -20.21 -13.97
CA SER A 187 8.25 -20.81 -14.74
C SER A 187 9.53 -19.99 -14.64
N ILE A 188 9.44 -18.67 -14.89
CA ILE A 188 10.60 -17.78 -14.81
C ILE A 188 11.14 -17.70 -13.37
N ARG A 189 10.25 -17.69 -12.37
CA ARG A 189 10.63 -17.74 -10.96
C ARG A 189 11.45 -18.98 -10.63
N SER A 190 10.98 -20.15 -11.08
CA SER A 190 11.67 -21.43 -10.88
C SER A 190 13.05 -21.46 -11.52
N ASP A 191 13.21 -20.81 -12.68
CA ASP A 191 14.49 -20.73 -13.40
C ASP A 191 15.48 -19.75 -12.74
N VAL A 192 14.96 -18.63 -12.23
CA VAL A 192 15.74 -17.52 -11.66
C VAL A 192 16.17 -17.79 -10.22
N ASP A 193 15.29 -18.42 -9.43
CA ASP A 193 15.49 -18.72 -8.02
C ASP A 193 15.08 -20.17 -7.75
N PRO A 194 15.91 -21.14 -8.17
CA PRO A 194 15.58 -22.54 -7.99
C PRO A 194 15.44 -22.86 -6.50
N GLU A 195 14.43 -23.65 -6.16
CA GLU A 195 14.24 -24.10 -4.77
C GLU A 195 15.53 -24.75 -4.24
N PRO A 196 15.90 -24.49 -2.97
CA PRO A 196 17.09 -25.09 -2.38
C PRO A 196 16.96 -26.61 -2.43
N THR A 197 18.03 -27.26 -2.90
CA THR A 197 18.09 -28.72 -3.00
C THR A 197 17.92 -29.37 -1.63
N GLU A 198 17.49 -30.64 -1.57
CA GLU A 198 17.39 -31.37 -0.29
C GLU A 198 18.68 -31.33 0.54
N SER A 199 19.84 -31.31 -0.13
CA SER A 199 21.15 -31.18 0.51
C SER A 199 21.32 -29.81 1.17
N GLU A 200 20.97 -28.72 0.49
CA GLU A 200 21.03 -27.36 1.04
C GLU A 200 20.00 -27.17 2.17
N MET A 201 18.81 -27.76 2.04
CA MET A 201 17.82 -27.81 3.11
C MET A 201 18.33 -28.60 4.33
N ALA A 202 19.04 -29.72 4.12
CA ALA A 202 19.65 -30.50 5.19
C ALA A 202 20.78 -29.75 5.89
N GLU A 203 21.62 -29.01 5.16
CA GLU A 203 22.65 -28.13 5.72
C GLU A 203 22.04 -27.00 6.56
N ARG A 204 20.96 -26.36 6.07
CA ARG A 204 20.20 -25.36 6.84
C ARG A 204 19.62 -25.94 8.14
N ARG A 205 19.05 -27.15 8.09
CA ARG A 205 18.54 -27.86 9.28
C ARG A 205 19.64 -28.21 10.28
N ALA A 206 20.87 -28.40 9.81
CA ALA A 206 22.04 -28.67 10.66
C ALA A 206 22.57 -27.41 11.38
N GLY A 207 21.89 -26.27 11.27
CA GLY A 207 22.31 -25.01 11.90
C GLY A 207 23.51 -24.36 11.22
N GLN A 208 23.88 -24.80 10.01
CA GLN A 208 24.83 -24.05 9.21
C GLN A 208 24.11 -22.81 8.67
N PRO A 209 24.69 -21.60 8.82
CA PRO A 209 24.14 -20.41 8.22
C PRO A 209 23.94 -20.69 6.73
N PRO A 210 22.79 -20.31 6.14
CA PRO A 210 22.54 -20.55 4.74
C PRO A 210 23.73 -20.05 3.94
N VAL A 211 24.36 -20.91 3.16
CA VAL A 211 25.34 -20.46 2.17
C VAL A 211 24.55 -19.49 1.31
N PRO A 212 24.84 -18.17 1.34
CA PRO A 212 24.11 -17.24 0.51
C PRO A 212 24.21 -17.78 -0.91
N PRO A 213 23.08 -17.91 -1.64
CA PRO A 213 23.08 -18.47 -2.99
C PRO A 213 24.24 -17.81 -3.71
N LYS A 214 25.20 -18.60 -4.23
CA LYS A 214 26.52 -18.11 -4.66
C LYS A 214 26.34 -16.79 -5.39
N ALA A 215 26.49 -15.71 -4.65
CA ALA A 215 26.41 -14.38 -5.18
C ALA A 215 27.78 -14.15 -5.79
N SER A 216 28.08 -14.87 -6.88
CA SER A 216 28.92 -14.27 -7.90
C SER A 216 28.28 -12.92 -8.12
N GLY A 217 28.99 -11.84 -7.82
CA GLY A 217 28.54 -10.49 -8.06
C GLY A 217 28.34 -10.30 -9.56
N VAL A 218 27.25 -10.87 -10.09
CA VAL A 218 26.79 -10.70 -11.45
C VAL A 218 26.26 -9.28 -11.49
N ILE A 219 27.21 -8.37 -11.70
CA ILE A 219 26.96 -7.21 -12.51
C ILE A 219 26.42 -7.79 -13.81
N ASP A 220 25.14 -7.61 -14.10
CA ASP A 220 24.61 -7.91 -15.43
C ASP A 220 25.50 -7.16 -16.44
N PRO A 221 26.23 -7.86 -17.33
CA PRO A 221 27.21 -7.22 -18.21
C PRO A 221 26.56 -6.33 -19.28
N LYS A 222 25.24 -6.41 -19.48
CA LYS A 222 24.50 -5.48 -20.34
C LYS A 222 23.98 -4.26 -19.58
N THR A 223 23.59 -4.38 -18.30
CA THR A 223 22.93 -3.28 -17.56
C THR A 223 23.81 -2.62 -16.49
N GLY A 224 24.84 -3.31 -15.99
CA GLY A 224 25.82 -2.77 -15.04
C GLY A 224 25.33 -2.66 -13.59
N LEU A 225 24.20 -3.27 -13.23
CA LEU A 225 23.60 -3.15 -11.91
C LEU A 225 24.16 -4.18 -10.91
N LYS A 226 24.55 -3.71 -9.71
CA LYS A 226 24.85 -4.57 -8.55
C LYS A 226 23.57 -4.80 -7.75
N ALA A 227 23.17 -6.07 -7.60
CA ALA A 227 22.07 -6.46 -6.71
C ALA A 227 22.52 -6.42 -5.23
N THR A 228 22.52 -5.23 -4.65
CA THR A 228 22.19 -5.06 -3.22
C THR A 228 20.71 -4.70 -3.16
N LEU A 229 19.97 -5.03 -2.09
CA LEU A 229 18.68 -4.43 -1.65
C LEU A 229 17.62 -5.48 -1.23
N SER A 230 16.79 -5.13 -0.24
CA SER A 230 15.93 -6.00 0.60
C SER A 230 14.46 -6.11 0.20
N GLY A 231 14.15 -6.00 -1.09
CA GLY A 231 13.03 -6.78 -1.67
C GLY A 231 13.57 -8.15 -2.02
N ASP A 232 12.75 -9.20 -2.10
CA ASP A 232 13.28 -10.53 -2.42
C ASP A 232 14.02 -10.44 -3.77
N ALA A 233 15.35 -10.58 -3.74
CA ALA A 233 16.18 -10.35 -4.91
C ALA A 233 15.83 -11.32 -6.05
N SER A 234 15.09 -12.39 -5.73
CA SER A 234 14.40 -13.29 -6.66
C SER A 234 13.36 -12.53 -7.51
N GLU A 235 12.43 -11.78 -6.91
CA GLU A 235 11.30 -11.12 -7.58
C GLU A 235 11.79 -10.13 -8.64
N LYS A 236 12.80 -9.31 -8.34
CA LYS A 236 13.37 -8.39 -9.33
C LYS A 236 14.00 -9.11 -10.51
N ARG A 237 14.69 -10.24 -10.25
CA ARG A 237 15.29 -11.03 -11.32
C ARG A 237 14.19 -11.65 -12.20
N VAL A 238 13.06 -12.04 -11.62
CA VAL A 238 11.87 -12.51 -12.36
C VAL A 238 11.28 -11.40 -13.22
N VAL A 239 11.04 -10.22 -12.65
CA VAL A 239 10.53 -9.04 -13.37
C VAL A 239 11.44 -8.68 -14.54
N LEU A 240 12.76 -8.63 -14.31
CA LEU A 240 13.74 -8.35 -15.37
C LEU A 240 13.74 -9.42 -16.47
N ALA A 241 13.67 -10.70 -16.10
CA ALA A 241 13.61 -11.79 -17.07
C ALA A 241 12.31 -11.75 -17.88
N LEU A 242 11.16 -11.52 -17.25
CA LEU A 242 9.87 -11.36 -17.92
C LEU A 242 9.86 -10.17 -18.89
N ALA A 243 10.41 -9.02 -18.47
CA ALA A 243 10.56 -7.85 -19.34
C ALA A 243 11.42 -8.17 -20.57
N GLN A 244 12.52 -8.92 -20.39
CA GLN A 244 13.46 -9.24 -21.47
C GLN A 244 12.93 -10.30 -22.44
N GLU A 245 12.25 -11.33 -21.93
CA GLU A 245 11.81 -12.48 -22.73
C GLU A 245 10.47 -12.26 -23.42
N TYR A 246 9.54 -11.57 -22.75
CA TYR A 246 8.15 -11.45 -23.20
C TYR A 246 7.75 -10.02 -23.56
N ALA A 247 8.69 -9.05 -23.48
CA ALA A 247 8.43 -7.63 -23.74
C ALA A 247 7.23 -7.10 -22.94
N VAL A 248 7.18 -7.46 -21.66
CA VAL A 248 6.13 -7.00 -20.73
C VAL A 248 6.24 -5.49 -20.53
N ASP A 249 5.13 -4.78 -20.69
CA ASP A 249 5.07 -3.32 -20.50
C ASP A 249 4.93 -2.96 -19.02
N ALA A 250 4.15 -3.77 -18.28
CA ALA A 250 3.87 -3.55 -16.88
C ALA A 250 3.65 -4.84 -16.07
N PHE A 251 3.83 -4.72 -14.77
CA PHE A 251 3.73 -5.79 -13.79
C PHE A 251 2.64 -5.43 -12.79
N LEU A 252 1.67 -6.31 -12.59
CA LEU A 252 0.60 -6.15 -11.63
C LEU A 252 0.87 -7.03 -10.41
N PHE A 253 0.88 -6.41 -9.24
CA PHE A 253 1.09 -7.04 -7.94
C PHE A 253 -0.20 -6.93 -7.13
N PRO A 254 -0.99 -8.02 -7.05
CA PRO A 254 -2.15 -8.06 -6.19
C PRO A 254 -1.75 -8.49 -4.77
N ASP A 255 -2.31 -7.84 -3.76
CA ASP A 255 -2.00 -8.09 -2.35
C ASP A 255 -3.26 -7.99 -1.48
N ILE A 256 -3.43 -8.91 -0.53
CA ILE A 256 -4.44 -8.80 0.53
C ILE A 256 -3.82 -8.01 1.69
N VAL A 257 -4.31 -6.80 1.92
CA VAL A 257 -3.80 -5.93 2.97
C VAL A 257 -4.83 -5.73 4.08
N GLY A 258 -4.33 -5.51 5.31
CA GLY A 258 -5.14 -4.98 6.39
C GLY A 258 -5.64 -3.56 6.07
N ALA A 259 -6.84 -3.25 6.55
CA ALA A 259 -7.47 -1.96 6.41
C ALA A 259 -8.20 -1.59 7.71
N GLN A 260 -8.35 -0.29 7.96
CA GLN A 260 -9.24 0.21 8.98
C GLN A 260 -10.54 0.68 8.32
N ALA A 261 -11.67 0.27 8.88
CA ALA A 261 -12.99 0.66 8.45
C ALA A 261 -13.66 1.51 9.53
N TYR A 262 -13.95 2.76 9.18
CA TYR A 262 -14.72 3.63 10.05
C TYR A 262 -16.18 3.18 10.05
N PHE A 263 -16.81 3.10 11.21
CA PHE A 263 -18.22 2.79 11.35
C PHE A 263 -18.97 3.91 12.07
N GLU A 264 -20.22 4.08 11.65
CA GLU A 264 -21.21 4.96 12.28
C GLU A 264 -22.52 4.16 12.37
N GLY A 265 -23.06 4.03 13.57
CA GLY A 265 -24.17 3.14 13.88
C GLY A 265 -23.78 1.67 13.69
N ASP A 266 -24.44 1.00 12.75
CA ASP A 266 -24.20 -0.42 12.43
C ASP A 266 -23.50 -0.63 11.08
N GLU A 267 -22.94 0.40 10.45
CA GLU A 267 -22.34 0.32 9.11
C GLU A 267 -20.89 0.78 9.12
N ALA A 268 -19.97 -0.11 8.77
CA ALA A 268 -18.55 0.18 8.54
C ALA A 268 -18.27 0.44 7.05
N ARG A 269 -17.33 1.34 6.76
CA ARG A 269 -16.94 1.77 5.42
C ARG A 269 -15.42 1.81 5.26
N TRP A 270 -14.94 1.25 4.15
CA TRP A 270 -13.53 1.29 3.75
C TRP A 270 -13.43 0.95 2.26
N ASP A 271 -12.41 1.47 1.57
CA ASP A 271 -12.02 1.07 0.21
C ASP A 271 -13.20 0.86 -0.77
N GLY A 272 -14.14 1.82 -0.78
CA GLY A 272 -15.28 1.84 -1.70
C GLY A 272 -16.45 0.90 -1.36
N ILE A 273 -16.41 0.20 -0.21
CA ILE A 273 -17.48 -0.67 0.25
C ILE A 273 -18.06 -0.25 1.59
N LYS A 274 -19.19 -0.91 1.92
CA LYS A 274 -19.91 -0.76 3.17
C LYS A 274 -20.35 -2.13 3.64
N GLN A 275 -20.21 -2.42 4.92
CA GLN A 275 -20.65 -3.68 5.53
C GLN A 275 -21.27 -3.40 6.90
N LYS A 276 -22.34 -4.13 7.23
CA LYS A 276 -22.94 -4.05 8.55
C LYS A 276 -22.03 -4.66 9.62
N VAL A 277 -21.76 -3.92 10.68
CA VAL A 277 -21.04 -4.39 11.87
C VAL A 277 -21.95 -5.38 12.61
N GLY A 278 -21.49 -6.62 12.80
CA GLY A 278 -22.22 -7.70 13.45
C GLY A 278 -23.09 -8.55 12.52
N ASP A 279 -23.06 -8.33 11.21
CA ASP A 279 -23.74 -9.18 10.21
C ASP A 279 -22.91 -10.44 9.87
N THR A 280 -21.66 -10.51 10.33
CA THR A 280 -20.83 -11.70 10.14
C THR A 280 -21.34 -12.79 11.07
N ARG A 281 -21.98 -13.82 10.51
CA ARG A 281 -22.63 -14.93 11.23
C ARG A 281 -21.68 -15.80 12.06
N SER A 282 -20.42 -15.40 12.22
CA SER A 282 -19.45 -16.04 13.10
C SER A 282 -19.74 -15.66 14.55
N THR A 283 -19.41 -16.58 15.44
CA THR A 283 -19.90 -16.72 16.81
C THR A 283 -19.59 -15.55 17.77
N GLY A 284 -18.86 -14.52 17.32
CA GLY A 284 -18.39 -13.37 18.11
C GLY A 284 -19.38 -12.21 18.30
N ALA A 285 -20.49 -12.16 17.53
CA ALA A 285 -21.49 -11.07 17.57
C ALA A 285 -22.18 -10.85 18.94
N LYS A 286 -21.91 -11.69 19.94
CA LYS A 286 -22.44 -11.50 21.31
C LYS A 286 -21.72 -10.39 22.09
N ILE A 287 -20.46 -10.05 21.75
CA ILE A 287 -19.68 -9.09 22.54
C ILE A 287 -20.16 -7.64 22.33
N LEU A 288 -20.43 -7.23 21.08
CA LEU A 288 -21.02 -5.92 20.79
C LEU A 288 -22.44 -5.77 21.35
N SER A 289 -23.24 -6.83 21.30
CA SER A 289 -24.55 -6.84 21.96
C SER A 289 -24.45 -6.70 23.48
N GLY A 290 -23.31 -7.07 24.08
CA GLY A 290 -23.02 -6.92 25.50
C GLY A 290 -22.75 -5.48 25.92
N ILE A 291 -22.01 -4.72 25.10
CA ILE A 291 -21.74 -3.29 25.33
C ILE A 291 -23.03 -2.48 25.12
N ALA A 292 -23.78 -2.77 24.05
CA ALA A 292 -25.10 -2.17 23.84
C ALA A 292 -26.04 -2.46 25.03
N ASN A 293 -26.09 -3.70 25.55
CA ASN A 293 -26.94 -4.03 26.70
C ASN A 293 -26.45 -3.50 28.06
N LEU A 294 -25.17 -3.12 28.19
CA LEU A 294 -24.63 -2.52 29.42
C LEU A 294 -24.90 -1.01 29.49
N ILE A 295 -25.08 -0.35 28.34
CA ILE A 295 -25.47 1.05 28.23
C ILE A 295 -27.01 1.20 28.26
N LEU A 296 -27.76 0.27 27.64
CA LEU A 296 -29.23 0.30 27.53
C LEU A 296 -30.02 -0.05 28.81
N ARG A 297 -29.38 -0.05 30.00
CA ARG A 297 -30.07 -0.30 31.29
C ARG A 297 -30.08 0.96 32.16
N GLY A 298 -30.74 2.03 31.71
CA GLY A 298 -31.10 3.13 32.60
C GLY A 298 -31.66 4.38 31.94
N GLU A 299 -33.00 4.49 31.99
CA GLU A 299 -33.82 5.72 31.91
C GLU A 299 -34.05 6.38 30.54
N ASP A 300 -35.34 6.49 30.23
CA ASP A 300 -35.95 6.95 28.99
C ASP A 300 -35.61 8.44 28.66
N ASP A 301 -35.49 8.76 27.37
CA ASP A 301 -35.38 10.08 26.71
C ASP A 301 -34.01 10.64 26.28
N PHE A 302 -32.90 9.92 26.45
CA PHE A 302 -31.67 10.28 25.72
C PHE A 302 -31.61 9.53 24.39
N GLN A 303 -31.74 10.25 23.26
CA GLN A 303 -31.22 9.78 21.98
C GLN A 303 -29.70 9.72 22.14
N GLU A 304 -29.18 8.55 22.47
CA GLU A 304 -27.74 8.32 22.44
C GLU A 304 -27.26 8.53 20.99
N PRO A 305 -26.14 9.25 20.80
CA PRO A 305 -25.53 9.34 19.48
C PRO A 305 -25.25 7.92 18.97
N ASP A 306 -25.45 7.72 17.67
CA ASP A 306 -25.14 6.44 17.04
C ASP A 306 -23.66 6.09 17.35
N PRO A 307 -23.36 4.83 17.74
CA PRO A 307 -22.00 4.45 18.08
C PRO A 307 -21.09 4.64 16.86
N GLU A 308 -19.96 5.28 17.06
CA GLU A 308 -18.95 5.49 16.02
C GLU A 308 -17.59 4.94 16.46
N GLY A 309 -16.75 4.58 15.49
CA GLY A 309 -15.39 4.11 15.76
C GLY A 309 -14.74 3.47 14.55
N TRP A 310 -13.69 2.69 14.79
CA TRP A 310 -12.95 1.97 13.77
C TRP A 310 -12.95 0.47 14.05
N VAL A 311 -13.01 -0.33 12.98
CA VAL A 311 -12.91 -1.79 13.03
C VAL A 311 -11.95 -2.27 11.94
N TRP A 312 -11.25 -3.37 12.19
CA TRP A 312 -10.34 -3.95 11.21
C TRP A 312 -11.09 -4.61 10.05
N ALA A 313 -10.49 -4.53 8.88
CA ALA A 313 -11.01 -5.08 7.65
C ALA A 313 -9.86 -5.58 6.75
N LEU A 314 -10.22 -6.30 5.71
CA LEU A 314 -9.34 -6.72 4.63
C LEU A 314 -9.69 -5.97 3.36
N SER A 315 -8.66 -5.74 2.55
CA SER A 315 -8.79 -5.14 1.22
C SER A 315 -7.87 -5.81 0.22
N LEU A 316 -8.28 -5.79 -1.04
CA LEU A 316 -7.41 -6.12 -2.15
C LEU A 316 -6.73 -4.82 -2.57
N ALA A 317 -5.42 -4.75 -2.43
CA ALA A 317 -4.59 -3.73 -3.04
C ALA A 317 -4.06 -4.26 -4.38
N VAL A 318 -4.08 -3.42 -5.41
CA VAL A 318 -3.48 -3.70 -6.70
C VAL A 318 -2.49 -2.60 -7.02
N THR A 319 -1.23 -2.98 -7.20
CA THR A 319 -0.17 -2.09 -7.67
C THR A 319 0.18 -2.48 -9.10
N VAL A 320 0.30 -1.51 -10.01
CA VAL A 320 0.94 -1.75 -11.32
C VAL A 320 2.22 -0.94 -11.39
N GLU A 321 3.31 -1.61 -11.73
CA GLU A 321 4.63 -1.03 -11.95
C GLU A 321 5.01 -1.20 -13.42
N ASN A 322 5.70 -0.23 -14.01
CA ASN A 322 6.25 -0.39 -15.36
C ASN A 322 7.59 -1.15 -15.33
N ALA A 323 8.19 -1.38 -16.50
CA ALA A 323 9.48 -2.07 -16.62
C ALA A 323 10.68 -1.42 -15.91
N ILE A 324 10.57 -0.16 -15.44
CA ILE A 324 11.62 0.48 -14.63
C ILE A 324 11.34 0.38 -13.12
N GLY A 325 10.25 -0.30 -12.74
CA GLY A 325 9.79 -0.44 -11.35
C GLY A 325 9.08 0.79 -10.80
N ALA A 326 8.71 1.75 -11.66
CA ALA A 326 7.93 2.90 -11.24
C ALA A 326 6.45 2.51 -11.13
N ARG A 327 5.83 2.84 -10.00
CA ARG A 327 4.39 2.67 -9.77
C ARG A 327 3.63 3.58 -10.74
N VAL A 328 2.89 2.97 -11.66
CA VAL A 328 2.01 3.66 -12.62
C VAL A 328 0.54 3.62 -12.19
N TYR A 329 0.20 2.70 -11.29
CA TYR A 329 -1.14 2.52 -10.76
C TYR A 329 -1.11 2.02 -9.32
N TYR A 330 -2.07 2.48 -8.54
CA TYR A 330 -2.45 1.89 -7.27
C TYR A 330 -3.95 1.99 -7.10
N GLY A 331 -4.59 0.92 -6.66
CA GLY A 331 -6.01 0.91 -6.35
C GLY A 331 -6.32 -0.09 -5.24
N ARG A 332 -7.39 0.17 -4.49
CA ARG A 332 -7.85 -0.67 -3.40
C ARG A 332 -9.34 -0.97 -3.54
N GLY A 333 -9.74 -2.16 -3.11
CA GLY A 333 -11.14 -2.55 -3.00
C GLY A 333 -11.38 -3.38 -1.76
N GLY A 334 -12.30 -2.94 -0.91
CA GLY A 334 -12.53 -3.62 0.36
C GLY A 334 -13.10 -5.04 0.17
N ILE A 335 -12.55 -5.97 0.94
CA ILE A 335 -12.90 -7.40 0.91
C ILE A 335 -13.90 -7.72 2.01
N GLU A 336 -13.55 -7.68 3.30
CA GLU A 336 -14.44 -8.10 4.39
C GLU A 336 -13.99 -7.53 5.75
N LEU A 337 -14.94 -7.28 6.66
CA LEU A 337 -14.62 -6.94 8.06
C LEU A 337 -14.04 -8.13 8.82
N LEU A 338 -13.04 -7.88 9.65
CA LEU A 338 -12.48 -8.87 10.58
C LEU A 338 -13.29 -8.86 11.89
N GLU A 339 -14.49 -9.41 11.87
CA GLU A 339 -15.34 -9.50 13.07
C GLU A 339 -15.07 -10.78 13.88
N GLY A 340 -14.82 -10.63 15.18
CA GLY A 340 -14.77 -11.75 16.13
C GLY A 340 -13.40 -12.44 16.28
N ALA A 341 -12.35 -11.85 15.72
CA ALA A 341 -11.03 -11.96 16.34
C ALA A 341 -11.18 -11.38 17.76
N ASP A 342 -10.77 -12.10 18.81
CA ASP A 342 -10.51 -11.51 20.13
C ASP A 342 -9.36 -10.50 19.96
N PHE A 343 -9.62 -9.38 19.27
CA PHE A 343 -8.84 -8.18 19.42
C PHE A 343 -9.00 -7.83 20.89
N ALA A 344 -8.01 -8.21 21.69
CA ALA A 344 -7.87 -7.83 23.09
C ALA A 344 -7.58 -6.32 23.26
N GLY A 345 -8.16 -5.53 22.38
CA GLY A 345 -8.20 -4.09 22.41
C GLY A 345 -9.64 -3.71 22.12
N GLY A 346 -10.33 -3.22 23.15
CA GLY A 346 -11.75 -2.92 23.10
C GLY A 346 -12.10 -1.92 22.01
N VAL A 347 -13.38 -1.55 21.93
CA VAL A 347 -13.82 -0.33 21.24
C VAL A 347 -12.91 0.82 21.70
N TYR A 348 -11.92 1.17 20.88
CA TYR A 348 -10.95 2.20 21.23
C TYR A 348 -11.55 3.54 20.83
N PHE A 349 -11.82 4.37 21.82
CA PHE A 349 -12.10 5.80 21.62
C PHE A 349 -10.77 6.58 21.43
N GLY A 350 -9.83 6.03 20.67
CA GLY A 350 -8.49 6.58 20.45
C GLY A 350 -7.69 5.80 19.40
N ASP A 351 -6.77 6.49 18.73
CA ASP A 351 -5.97 5.97 17.61
C ASP A 351 -4.98 4.88 18.08
N PRO A 352 -5.05 3.62 17.60
CA PRO A 352 -4.17 2.56 18.03
C PRO A 352 -2.77 2.73 17.40
N GLY A 353 -1.75 2.89 18.24
CA GLY A 353 -0.35 2.87 17.81
C GLY A 353 0.09 1.50 17.27
N PRO A 354 1.11 1.46 16.39
CA PRO A 354 1.46 0.27 15.61
C PRO A 354 2.35 -0.79 16.29
N GLU A 355 2.51 -0.78 17.61
CA GLU A 355 3.52 -1.66 18.26
C GLU A 355 2.94 -2.73 19.20
N ASP A 356 1.63 -2.74 19.47
CA ASP A 356 0.98 -3.69 20.40
C ASP A 356 0.03 -4.67 19.69
N TYR A 357 0.50 -5.31 18.61
CA TYR A 357 -0.30 -6.30 17.89
C TYR A 357 -0.09 -7.71 18.46
N GLU A 358 -1.11 -8.22 19.16
CA GLU A 358 -1.24 -9.66 19.36
C GLU A 358 -1.77 -10.26 18.04
N VAL A 359 -1.10 -11.31 17.54
CA VAL A 359 -1.55 -12.05 16.34
C VAL A 359 -2.82 -12.79 16.71
N ILE A 360 -3.95 -12.45 16.07
CA ILE A 360 -5.25 -13.04 16.42
C ILE A 360 -5.66 -14.05 15.37
N GLU A 361 -5.92 -15.28 15.81
CA GLU A 361 -6.41 -16.36 14.94
C GLU A 361 -7.86 -16.08 14.52
N VAL A 362 -8.05 -15.69 13.26
CA VAL A 362 -9.38 -15.65 12.64
C VAL A 362 -9.77 -17.06 12.20
N PRO A 363 -10.92 -17.62 12.60
CA PRO A 363 -11.29 -18.97 12.21
C PRO A 363 -11.39 -19.12 10.68
N ASP A 364 -10.61 -20.05 10.11
CA ASP A 364 -10.45 -20.30 8.65
C ASP A 364 -11.75 -20.34 7.85
N LYS A 365 -12.86 -20.77 8.48
CA LYS A 365 -14.14 -20.97 7.81
C LYS A 365 -14.97 -19.70 7.65
N ALA A 366 -14.60 -18.58 8.28
CA ALA A 366 -15.43 -17.37 8.31
C ALA A 366 -15.12 -16.38 7.19
N LEU A 367 -13.89 -16.33 6.69
CA LEU A 367 -13.45 -15.36 5.70
C LEU A 367 -13.78 -15.80 4.27
N PHE A 368 -13.96 -14.82 3.38
CA PHE A 368 -14.07 -15.00 1.92
C PHE A 368 -15.27 -15.85 1.46
N GLN A 369 -16.30 -16.02 2.30
CA GLN A 369 -17.45 -16.88 1.96
C GLN A 369 -18.29 -16.37 0.78
N LYS A 370 -18.36 -15.05 0.58
CA LYS A 370 -19.23 -14.41 -0.42
C LYS A 370 -18.44 -14.08 -1.69
N ARG A 371 -18.49 -14.96 -2.69
CA ARG A 371 -17.81 -14.77 -4.00
C ARG A 371 -18.08 -13.42 -4.65
N SER A 372 -19.32 -12.93 -4.59
CA SER A 372 -19.72 -11.63 -5.15
C SER A 372 -19.02 -10.45 -4.47
N ARG A 373 -18.60 -10.61 -3.21
CA ARG A 373 -17.85 -9.59 -2.48
C ARG A 373 -16.41 -9.51 -2.99
N LEU A 374 -15.78 -10.66 -3.26
CA LEU A 374 -14.45 -10.74 -3.85
C LEU A 374 -14.41 -10.09 -5.25
N GLN A 375 -15.41 -10.41 -6.11
CA GLN A 375 -15.55 -9.78 -7.43
C GLN A 375 -15.68 -8.26 -7.34
N ARG A 376 -16.45 -7.78 -6.36
CA ARG A 376 -16.60 -6.35 -6.13
C ARG A 376 -15.29 -5.70 -5.67
N ALA A 377 -14.52 -6.36 -4.81
CA ALA A 377 -13.21 -5.88 -4.38
C ALA A 377 -12.27 -5.72 -5.58
N VAL A 378 -12.18 -6.72 -6.46
CA VAL A 378 -11.39 -6.65 -7.71
C VAL A 378 -11.82 -5.47 -8.58
N LYS A 379 -13.12 -5.35 -8.83
CA LYS A 379 -13.65 -4.27 -9.67
C LYS A 379 -13.33 -2.89 -9.11
N LEU A 380 -13.44 -2.70 -7.79
CA LEU A 380 -13.09 -1.44 -7.14
C LEU A 380 -11.58 -1.19 -7.20
N ALA A 381 -10.77 -2.20 -6.89
CA ALA A 381 -9.31 -2.11 -6.92
C ALA A 381 -8.76 -1.82 -8.32
N LEU A 382 -9.49 -2.13 -9.40
CA LEU A 382 -9.09 -1.87 -10.79
C LEU A 382 -9.86 -0.69 -11.42
N GLU A 383 -10.80 -0.06 -10.72
CA GLU A 383 -11.79 0.83 -11.33
C GLU A 383 -11.18 1.98 -12.15
N SER A 384 -10.18 2.67 -11.59
CA SER A 384 -9.53 3.79 -12.26
C SER A 384 -8.63 3.34 -13.41
N LEU A 385 -8.02 2.16 -13.32
CA LEU A 385 -7.24 1.56 -14.42
C LEU A 385 -8.15 1.25 -15.62
N LEU A 386 -9.32 0.67 -15.35
CA LEU A 386 -10.26 0.24 -16.38
C LEU A 386 -10.96 1.43 -17.07
N ARG A 387 -11.17 2.56 -16.37
CA ARG A 387 -11.79 3.78 -16.93
C ARG A 387 -10.85 4.59 -17.84
N GLY A 388 -9.54 4.39 -17.75
CA GLY A 388 -8.53 5.12 -18.52
C GLY A 388 -8.37 4.66 -19.97
N ARG A 389 -9.08 3.59 -20.35
CA ARG A 389 -9.14 2.98 -21.68
C ARG A 389 -10.45 3.34 -22.37
#